data_AF-A0A075G9M1-F1
#
_entry.id   AF-A0A075G9M1-F1
#
_cell.length_a   1.000
_cell.length_b   1.000
_cell.length_c   1.000
_cell.angle_alpha   90.00
_cell.angle_beta   90.00
_cell.angle_gamma   90.00
#
_symmetry.space_group_name_H-M   'P 1'
#
loop_
_entity.id
_entity.type
_entity.pdbx_description
1 polymer ?
#
loop_
_entity_poly.entity_id
_entity_poly.type
_entity_poly.pdbx_seq_one_letter_code
_entity_poly.pdbx_strand_id
1 'polypeptide(L)'
;MCGVLALHASVDLLNDYWDFKRGIDTATNRTKMSGGSGVLPEGLLKPTQVYVAGIAFLIIGTMIGIYFVATDGIIIGIILAFAVISIYFYSTKIIDWGLAEVFVAIKGSMIVMGTYFVQTSQITEQSVLSGIVIGVLSSLVLFITSFPDHDVDKAKGRKTLVISLGMQKACSILWIFPAIAYGITIIAVVFEIFPIFCLIILATIPLIIKSGQKLKQNYDELTNLIPVMSSTLSFSRITGALLVIGFLVSVI
;
A
#
# COMPACT_ATOMS: atom_id res chain seq x y z
N MET A 1 0.40 17.17 3.85
CA MET A 1 -0.71 16.23 4.10
C MET A 1 -1.83 16.33 3.06
N CYS A 2 -2.46 17.49 2.82
CA CYS A 2 -3.60 17.62 1.89
C CYS A 2 -3.31 17.10 0.47
N GLY A 3 -2.14 17.39 -0.10
CA GLY A 3 -1.77 16.88 -1.43
C GLY A 3 -1.69 15.36 -1.49
N VAL A 4 -1.09 14.73 -0.48
CA VAL A 4 -1.01 13.26 -0.37
C VAL A 4 -2.40 12.64 -0.24
N LEU A 5 -3.28 13.23 0.58
CA LEU A 5 -4.67 12.77 0.71
C LEU A 5 -5.44 12.88 -0.61
N ALA A 6 -5.29 13.99 -1.34
CA ALA A 6 -5.90 14.15 -2.66
C ALA A 6 -5.39 13.11 -3.67
N LEU A 7 -4.08 12.88 -3.73
CA LEU A 7 -3.49 11.85 -4.60
C LEU A 7 -3.92 10.43 -4.20
N HIS A 8 -4.12 10.15 -2.92
CA HIS A 8 -4.68 8.89 -2.45
C HIS A 8 -6.15 8.73 -2.86
N ALA A 9 -6.99 9.73 -2.63
CA ALA A 9 -8.38 9.71 -3.09
C ALA A 9 -8.48 9.53 -4.62
N SER A 10 -7.57 10.15 -5.36
CA SER A 10 -7.49 10.00 -6.82
C SER A 10 -7.26 8.55 -7.25
N VAL A 11 -6.26 7.87 -6.68
CA VAL A 11 -5.98 6.48 -7.08
C VAL A 11 -7.13 5.54 -6.74
N ASP A 12 -7.79 5.75 -5.59
CA ASP A 12 -8.90 4.89 -5.17
C ASP A 12 -10.12 5.08 -6.08
N LEU A 13 -10.48 6.34 -6.42
CA LEU A 13 -11.59 6.63 -7.33
C LEU A 13 -11.32 6.17 -8.76
N LEU A 14 -10.10 6.39 -9.27
CA LEU A 14 -9.73 5.91 -10.60
C LEU A 14 -9.72 4.38 -10.64
N ASN A 15 -9.30 3.73 -9.55
CA ASN A 15 -9.35 2.27 -9.45
C ASN A 15 -10.79 1.74 -9.51
N ASP A 16 -11.70 2.29 -8.70
CA ASP A 16 -13.13 1.94 -8.75
C ASP A 16 -13.71 2.09 -10.15
N TYR A 17 -13.40 3.20 -10.83
CA TYR A 17 -13.88 3.42 -12.20
C TYR A 17 -13.36 2.35 -13.18
N TRP A 18 -12.06 2.06 -13.16
CA TRP A 18 -11.46 1.09 -14.09
C TRP A 18 -11.87 -0.34 -13.78
N ASP A 19 -12.02 -0.71 -12.52
CA ASP A 19 -12.44 -2.04 -12.10
C ASP A 19 -13.89 -2.32 -12.45
N PHE A 20 -14.78 -1.34 -12.23
CA PHE A 20 -16.15 -1.37 -12.72
C PHE A 20 -16.20 -1.48 -14.25
N LYS A 21 -15.41 -0.67 -14.97
CA LYS A 21 -15.36 -0.70 -16.44
C LYS A 21 -14.83 -2.03 -17.00
N ARG A 22 -13.91 -2.70 -16.30
CA ARG A 22 -13.44 -4.06 -16.61
C ARG A 22 -14.46 -5.14 -16.21
N GLY A 23 -15.50 -4.77 -15.47
CA GLY A 23 -16.49 -5.68 -14.90
C GLY A 23 -15.88 -6.61 -13.84
N ILE A 24 -14.83 -6.17 -13.15
CA ILE A 24 -14.23 -6.87 -12.01
C ILE A 24 -15.20 -6.74 -10.83
N ASP A 25 -15.57 -5.51 -10.46
CA ASP A 25 -16.44 -5.25 -9.30
C ASP A 25 -17.83 -5.91 -9.40
N THR A 26 -18.33 -6.13 -10.62
CA THR A 26 -19.62 -6.81 -10.84
C THR A 26 -19.52 -8.33 -10.74
N ALA A 27 -18.31 -8.88 -10.87
CA ALA A 27 -18.04 -10.33 -10.81
C ALA A 27 -17.50 -10.78 -9.44
N THR A 28 -16.99 -9.84 -8.64
CA THR A 28 -16.44 -10.11 -7.31
C THR A 28 -17.55 -10.16 -6.25
N ASN A 29 -17.44 -11.13 -5.34
CA ASN A 29 -18.24 -11.14 -4.12
C ASN A 29 -17.67 -10.12 -3.13
N ARG A 30 -18.27 -8.93 -3.08
CA ARG A 30 -17.81 -7.84 -2.22
C ARG A 30 -17.77 -8.27 -0.75
N THR A 31 -16.66 -7.96 -0.09
CA THR A 31 -16.49 -8.13 1.36
C THR A 31 -16.25 -6.76 2.01
N LYS A 32 -16.12 -6.73 3.34
CA LYS A 32 -15.71 -5.48 4.03
C LYS A 32 -14.28 -5.04 3.69
N MET A 33 -13.48 -5.91 3.06
CA MET A 33 -12.03 -5.72 2.92
C MET A 33 -11.53 -5.92 1.47
N SER A 34 -12.35 -6.36 0.51
CA SER A 34 -12.02 -6.47 -0.91
C SER A 34 -13.28 -6.43 -1.80
N GLY A 35 -13.08 -6.36 -3.12
CA GLY A 35 -14.17 -6.24 -4.10
C GLY A 35 -14.72 -4.83 -4.30
N GLY A 36 -13.87 -3.81 -4.09
CA GLY A 36 -14.19 -2.41 -4.39
C GLY A 36 -15.15 -1.74 -3.39
N SER A 37 -15.44 -0.46 -3.63
CA SER A 37 -16.30 0.33 -2.75
C SER A 37 -17.77 -0.11 -2.76
N GLY A 38 -18.23 -0.74 -3.85
CA GLY A 38 -19.64 -1.07 -4.12
C GLY A 38 -20.44 0.08 -4.75
N VAL A 39 -19.88 1.29 -4.81
CA VAL A 39 -20.59 2.51 -5.25
C VAL A 39 -21.08 2.42 -6.70
N LEU A 40 -20.24 1.93 -7.62
CA LEU A 40 -20.60 1.79 -9.03
C LEU A 40 -21.48 0.56 -9.32
N PRO A 41 -21.18 -0.64 -8.81
CA PRO A 41 -22.09 -1.79 -8.93
C PRO A 41 -23.50 -1.56 -8.39
N GLU A 42 -23.63 -0.84 -7.27
CA GLU A 42 -24.92 -0.49 -6.65
C GLU A 42 -25.63 0.69 -7.35
N GLY A 43 -24.98 1.34 -8.32
CA GLY A 43 -25.55 2.45 -9.08
C GLY A 43 -25.71 3.74 -8.28
N LEU A 44 -25.03 3.88 -7.14
CA LEU A 44 -25.10 5.07 -6.27
C LEU A 44 -24.51 6.31 -6.94
N LEU A 45 -23.49 6.14 -7.78
CA LEU A 45 -22.90 7.18 -8.62
C LEU A 45 -22.76 6.70 -10.06
N LYS A 46 -22.73 7.65 -11.00
CA LYS A 46 -22.40 7.35 -12.40
C LYS A 46 -20.88 7.13 -12.53
N PRO A 47 -20.42 6.18 -13.38
CA PRO A 47 -19.00 5.98 -13.63
C PRO A 47 -18.25 7.25 -14.05
N THR A 48 -18.92 8.12 -14.83
CA THR A 48 -18.37 9.42 -15.24
C THR A 48 -18.13 10.36 -14.05
N GLN A 49 -18.98 10.35 -13.03
CA GLN A 49 -18.81 11.18 -11.83
C GLN A 49 -17.59 10.71 -11.03
N VAL A 50 -17.43 9.40 -10.84
CA VAL A 50 -16.30 8.81 -10.12
C VAL A 50 -14.99 9.08 -10.87
N TYR A 51 -14.96 8.92 -12.20
CA TYR A 51 -13.78 9.25 -13.01
C TYR A 51 -13.41 10.74 -12.93
N VAL A 52 -14.39 11.63 -13.11
CA VAL A 52 -14.15 13.08 -13.02
C VAL A 52 -13.65 13.48 -11.63
N ALA A 53 -14.22 12.93 -10.57
CA ALA A 53 -13.73 13.16 -9.21
C ALA A 53 -12.29 12.66 -9.02
N GLY A 54 -11.97 11.45 -9.52
CA GLY A 54 -10.62 10.90 -9.50
C GLY A 54 -9.59 11.79 -10.22
N ILE A 55 -9.93 12.32 -11.39
CA ILE A 55 -9.10 13.28 -12.13
C ILE A 55 -9.01 14.64 -11.41
N ALA A 56 -10.11 15.14 -10.84
CA ALA A 56 -10.10 16.39 -10.08
C ALA A 56 -9.15 16.30 -8.87
N PHE A 57 -9.21 15.21 -8.10
CA PHE A 57 -8.28 14.96 -7.00
C PHE A 57 -6.84 14.78 -7.47
N LEU A 58 -6.61 14.16 -8.65
CA LEU A 58 -5.28 14.08 -9.25
C LEU A 58 -4.72 15.48 -9.51
N ILE A 59 -5.52 16.36 -10.12
CA ILE A 59 -5.14 17.75 -10.42
C ILE A 59 -4.86 18.51 -9.13
N ILE A 60 -5.76 18.45 -8.14
CA ILE A 60 -5.58 19.14 -6.84
C ILE A 60 -4.28 18.68 -6.16
N GLY A 61 -4.08 17.36 -6.07
CA GLY A 61 -2.87 16.79 -5.48
C GLY A 61 -1.60 17.18 -6.24
N THR A 62 -1.68 17.21 -7.57
CA THR A 62 -0.57 17.62 -8.45
C THR A 62 -0.25 19.10 -8.31
N MET A 63 -1.25 19.97 -8.23
CA MET A 63 -1.05 21.41 -8.02
C MET A 63 -0.37 21.71 -6.69
N ILE A 64 -0.79 21.02 -5.61
CA ILE A 64 -0.12 21.12 -4.31
C ILE A 64 1.31 20.59 -4.41
N GLY A 65 1.53 19.49 -5.12
CA GLY A 65 2.87 18.95 -5.39
C GLY A 65 3.76 19.95 -6.13
N ILE A 66 3.26 20.59 -7.20
CA ILE A 66 3.98 21.60 -8.00
C ILE A 66 4.40 22.79 -7.13
N TYR A 67 3.57 23.22 -6.19
CA TYR A 67 3.97 24.24 -5.20
C TYR A 67 5.25 23.81 -4.46
N PHE A 68 5.30 22.57 -3.96
CA PHE A 68 6.50 22.03 -3.30
C PHE A 68 7.68 21.80 -4.27
N VAL A 69 7.44 21.56 -5.55
CA VAL A 69 8.53 21.54 -6.54
C VAL A 69 9.17 22.92 -6.66
N ALA A 70 8.37 23.98 -6.64
CA ALA A 70 8.86 25.35 -6.75
C ALA A 70 9.61 25.81 -5.48
N THR A 71 9.20 25.33 -4.29
CA THR A 71 9.82 25.72 -3.01
C THR A 71 10.98 24.82 -2.59
N ASP A 72 10.90 23.51 -2.82
CA ASP A 72 11.84 22.51 -2.30
C ASP A 72 12.67 21.84 -3.41
N GLY A 73 12.33 22.08 -4.67
CA GLY A 73 13.16 21.73 -5.83
C GLY A 73 12.86 20.39 -6.49
N ILE A 74 13.78 19.98 -7.37
CA ILE A 74 13.57 18.92 -8.36
C ILE A 74 13.32 17.52 -7.76
N ILE A 75 13.81 17.26 -6.55
CA ILE A 75 13.61 15.98 -5.86
C ILE A 75 12.12 15.70 -5.66
N ILE A 76 11.36 16.71 -5.21
CA ILE A 76 9.90 16.60 -5.12
C ILE A 76 9.27 16.47 -6.50
N GLY A 77 9.84 17.12 -7.52
CA GLY A 77 9.41 16.96 -8.91
C GLY A 77 9.47 15.52 -9.39
N ILE A 78 10.56 14.80 -9.08
CA ILE A 78 10.72 13.38 -9.42
C ILE A 78 9.70 12.52 -8.67
N ILE A 79 9.53 12.76 -7.36
CA ILE A 79 8.57 12.03 -6.53
C ILE A 79 7.14 12.23 -7.03
N LEU A 80 6.79 13.48 -7.36
CA LEU A 80 5.48 13.84 -7.88
C LEU A 80 5.23 13.24 -9.26
N ALA A 81 6.20 13.32 -10.17
CA ALA A 81 6.08 12.74 -11.51
C ALA A 81 5.84 11.23 -11.42
N PHE A 82 6.62 10.53 -10.58
CA PHE A 82 6.39 9.11 -10.31
C PHE A 82 4.99 8.87 -9.75
N ALA A 83 4.54 9.65 -8.77
CA ALA A 83 3.22 9.48 -8.18
C ALA A 83 2.09 9.66 -9.21
N VAL A 84 2.12 10.73 -10.01
CA VAL A 84 1.08 11.02 -11.02
C VAL A 84 1.02 9.93 -12.09
N ILE A 85 2.17 9.53 -12.63
CA ILE A 85 2.26 8.44 -13.61
C ILE A 85 1.73 7.15 -12.99
N SER A 86 2.18 6.83 -11.78
CA SER A 86 1.77 5.61 -11.08
C SER A 86 0.27 5.58 -10.86
N ILE A 87 -0.33 6.67 -10.38
CA ILE A 87 -1.77 6.77 -10.11
C ILE A 87 -2.59 6.56 -11.39
N TYR A 88 -2.22 7.24 -12.48
CA TYR A 88 -2.99 7.17 -13.72
C TYR A 88 -2.90 5.81 -14.41
N PHE A 89 -1.72 5.17 -14.37
CA PHE A 89 -1.48 3.88 -15.03
C PHE A 89 -1.67 2.66 -14.13
N TYR A 90 -1.98 2.84 -12.84
CA TYR A 90 -2.07 1.76 -11.86
C TYR A 90 -3.03 0.64 -12.33
N SER A 91 -4.32 0.98 -12.47
CA SER A 91 -5.39 0.02 -12.77
C SER A 91 -5.45 -0.42 -14.24
N THR A 92 -4.70 0.25 -15.13
CA THR A 92 -4.73 0.02 -16.58
C THR A 92 -3.50 -0.67 -17.14
N LYS A 93 -2.36 -0.62 -16.44
CA LYS A 93 -1.09 -1.21 -16.90
C LYS A 93 -0.33 -1.90 -15.77
N ILE A 94 -0.07 -1.20 -14.67
CA ILE A 94 0.85 -1.67 -13.62
C ILE A 94 0.34 -2.96 -12.97
N ILE A 95 -0.96 -3.04 -12.70
CA ILE A 95 -1.56 -4.23 -12.08
C ILE A 95 -1.55 -5.47 -13.00
N ASP A 96 -1.38 -5.28 -14.30
CA ASP A 96 -1.30 -6.37 -15.27
C ASP A 96 0.15 -6.89 -15.44
N TRP A 97 1.13 -6.31 -14.74
CA TRP A 97 2.56 -6.63 -14.88
C TRP A 97 3.12 -7.61 -13.84
N GLY A 98 2.38 -8.02 -12.81
CA GLY A 98 2.96 -8.87 -11.74
C GLY A 98 3.70 -8.10 -10.64
N LEU A 99 3.73 -6.77 -10.72
CA LEU A 99 4.62 -5.93 -9.90
C LEU A 99 3.86 -4.98 -8.96
N ALA A 100 2.53 -5.10 -8.84
CA ALA A 100 1.71 -4.16 -8.10
C ALA A 100 2.18 -3.98 -6.65
N GLU A 101 2.54 -5.06 -5.97
CA GLU A 101 3.09 -5.08 -4.61
C GLU A 101 4.40 -4.28 -4.52
N VAL A 102 5.34 -4.51 -5.44
CA VAL A 102 6.62 -3.77 -5.50
C VAL A 102 6.37 -2.28 -5.75
N PHE A 103 5.46 -1.94 -6.67
CA PHE A 103 5.09 -0.56 -6.95
C PHE A 103 4.45 0.13 -5.73
N VAL A 104 3.57 -0.56 -5.00
CA VAL A 104 2.99 -0.03 -3.75
C VAL A 104 4.04 0.14 -2.67
N ALA A 105 5.00 -0.77 -2.57
CA ALA A 105 6.13 -0.60 -1.65
C ALA A 105 6.93 0.67 -1.98
N ILE A 106 7.33 0.85 -3.24
CA ILE A 106 8.06 2.04 -3.71
C ILE A 106 7.24 3.31 -3.46
N LYS A 107 5.95 3.33 -3.82
CA LYS A 107 5.06 4.48 -3.60
C LYS A 107 4.99 4.83 -2.12
N GLY A 108 4.79 3.84 -1.23
CA GLY A 108 4.75 4.06 0.21
C GLY A 108 6.06 4.64 0.75
N SER A 109 7.20 4.15 0.28
CA SER A 109 8.52 4.68 0.65
C SER A 109 8.71 6.12 0.18
N MET A 110 8.31 6.43 -1.05
CA MET A 110 8.42 7.78 -1.61
C MET A 110 7.54 8.80 -0.89
N ILE A 111 6.38 8.39 -0.35
CA ILE A 111 5.55 9.27 0.48
C ILE A 111 6.28 9.65 1.77
N VAL A 112 6.91 8.70 2.45
CA VAL A 112 7.69 8.96 3.68
C VAL A 112 8.89 9.86 3.36
N MET A 113 9.68 9.49 2.35
CA MET A 113 10.86 10.26 1.94
C MET A 113 10.50 11.67 1.49
N GLY A 114 9.44 11.84 0.67
CA GLY A 114 9.00 13.16 0.21
C GLY A 114 8.47 14.02 1.35
N THR A 115 7.74 13.43 2.29
CA THR A 115 7.25 14.15 3.48
C THR A 115 8.40 14.59 4.38
N TYR A 116 9.42 13.74 4.54
CA TYR A 116 10.63 14.09 5.29
C TYR A 116 11.41 15.20 4.59
N PHE A 117 11.63 15.07 3.27
CA PHE A 117 12.39 16.03 2.47
C PHE A 117 11.79 17.43 2.48
N VAL A 118 10.47 17.58 2.38
CA VAL A 118 9.81 18.90 2.47
C VAL A 118 10.03 19.57 3.84
N GLN A 119 10.26 18.80 4.90
CA GLN A 119 10.46 19.34 6.24
C GLN A 119 11.92 19.64 6.56
N THR A 120 12.86 18.89 5.97
CA THR A 120 14.28 18.93 6.33
C THR A 120 15.21 19.36 5.20
N SER A 121 14.69 19.43 3.97
CA SER A 121 15.44 19.59 2.71
C SER A 121 16.55 18.54 2.51
N GLN A 122 16.44 17.39 3.17
CA GLN A 122 17.43 16.31 3.12
C GLN A 122 16.76 14.96 2.90
N ILE A 123 17.46 14.07 2.19
CA ILE A 123 17.16 12.63 2.19
C ILE A 123 18.24 11.95 3.01
N THR A 124 17.86 11.42 4.16
CA THR A 124 18.76 10.69 5.06
C THR A 124 18.52 9.19 4.94
N GLU A 125 19.52 8.39 5.34
CA GLU A 125 19.39 6.93 5.46
C GLU A 125 18.18 6.55 6.33
N GLN A 126 17.97 7.28 7.42
CA GLN A 126 16.81 7.10 8.30
C GLN A 126 15.49 7.25 7.54
N SER A 127 15.34 8.28 6.70
CA SER A 127 14.14 8.51 5.89
C SER A 127 13.90 7.44 4.83
N VAL A 128 14.98 6.93 4.22
CA VAL A 128 14.91 5.88 3.20
C VAL A 128 14.50 4.56 3.85
N LEU A 129 15.21 4.12 4.89
CA LEU A 129 14.94 2.86 5.57
C LEU A 129 13.55 2.84 6.20
N SER A 130 13.12 3.92 6.86
CA SER A 130 11.77 4.02 7.42
C SER A 130 10.70 4.03 6.34
N GLY A 131 10.98 4.69 5.22
CA GLY A 131 10.15 4.62 4.02
C GLY A 131 10.01 3.20 3.48
N ILE A 132 11.08 2.42 3.40
CA ILE A 132 11.02 1.02 2.95
C ILE A 132 10.17 0.19 3.90
N VAL A 133 10.34 0.35 5.22
CA VAL A 133 9.49 -0.36 6.21
C VAL A 133 8.01 -0.05 5.98
N ILE A 134 7.62 1.23 5.90
CA ILE A 134 6.22 1.63 5.69
C ILE A 134 5.69 1.19 4.32
N GLY A 135 6.52 1.25 3.28
CA GLY A 135 6.20 0.77 1.95
C GLY A 135 5.90 -0.73 1.92
N VAL A 136 6.78 -1.53 2.51
CA VAL A 136 6.62 -2.99 2.62
C VAL A 136 5.36 -3.36 3.41
N LEU A 137 5.08 -2.65 4.50
CA LEU A 137 3.85 -2.83 5.29
C LEU A 137 2.58 -2.49 4.49
N SER A 138 2.63 -1.49 3.61
CA SER A 138 1.53 -1.15 2.69
C SER A 138 1.36 -2.20 1.61
N SER A 139 2.47 -2.71 1.08
CA SER A 139 2.47 -3.79 0.08
C SER A 139 1.93 -5.10 0.65
N LEU A 140 2.21 -5.42 1.91
CA LEU A 140 1.65 -6.60 2.58
C LEU A 140 0.12 -6.53 2.65
N VAL A 141 -0.44 -5.34 2.87
CA VAL A 141 -1.89 -5.13 2.89
C VAL A 141 -2.47 -5.40 1.50
N LEU A 142 -1.87 -4.87 0.44
CA LEU A 142 -2.30 -5.17 -0.94
C LEU A 142 -2.19 -6.68 -1.26
N PHE A 143 -1.10 -7.30 -0.82
CA PHE A 143 -0.85 -8.73 -1.06
C PHE A 143 -1.93 -9.60 -0.42
N ILE A 144 -2.27 -9.37 0.85
CA ILE A 144 -3.30 -10.17 1.53
C ILE A 144 -4.69 -9.93 0.96
N THR A 145 -4.98 -8.71 0.49
CA THR A 145 -6.28 -8.40 -0.13
C THR A 145 -6.43 -8.97 -1.53
N SER A 146 -5.34 -9.45 -2.15
CA SER A 146 -5.37 -10.07 -3.49
C SER A 146 -5.74 -11.56 -3.48
N PHE A 147 -5.77 -12.20 -2.30
CA PHE A 147 -6.22 -13.60 -2.16
C PHE A 147 -7.72 -13.81 -2.47
N PRO A 148 -8.66 -13.06 -1.85
CA PRO A 148 -10.08 -13.26 -2.10
C PRO A 148 -10.48 -13.04 -3.55
N ASP A 149 -9.78 -12.12 -4.23
CA ASP A 149 -10.11 -11.68 -5.58
C ASP A 149 -9.35 -12.47 -6.66
N HIS A 150 -8.55 -13.48 -6.28
CA HIS A 150 -7.61 -14.20 -7.16
C HIS A 150 -8.23 -14.65 -8.48
N ASP A 151 -9.34 -15.38 -8.43
CA ASP A 151 -9.93 -15.99 -9.64
C ASP A 151 -10.59 -14.95 -10.55
N VAL A 152 -11.27 -13.97 -9.96
CA VAL A 152 -11.94 -12.89 -10.70
C VAL A 152 -10.92 -11.98 -11.36
N ASP A 153 -9.90 -11.56 -10.61
CA ASP A 153 -8.81 -10.72 -11.11
C ASP A 153 -8.06 -11.42 -12.25
N LYS A 154 -7.77 -12.72 -12.10
CA LYS A 154 -7.11 -13.53 -13.13
C LYS A 154 -7.97 -13.63 -14.39
N ALA A 155 -9.27 -13.89 -14.26
CA ALA A 155 -10.19 -13.95 -15.39
C ALA A 155 -10.28 -12.61 -16.16
N LYS A 156 -10.01 -11.49 -15.48
CA LYS A 156 -10.04 -10.13 -16.04
C LYS A 156 -8.65 -9.61 -16.45
N GLY A 157 -7.65 -10.49 -16.49
CA GLY A 157 -6.33 -10.21 -17.06
C GLY A 157 -5.34 -9.53 -16.12
N ARG A 158 -5.68 -9.35 -14.84
CA ARG A 158 -4.72 -8.86 -13.84
C ARG A 158 -3.66 -9.91 -13.55
N LYS A 159 -2.49 -9.45 -13.14
CA LYS A 159 -1.38 -10.31 -12.69
C LYS A 159 -0.90 -9.77 -11.36
N THR A 160 -1.57 -10.13 -10.27
CA THR A 160 -1.05 -9.86 -8.92
C THR A 160 0.07 -10.84 -8.59
N LEU A 161 0.82 -10.59 -7.52
CA LEU A 161 1.83 -11.54 -7.06
C LEU A 161 1.20 -12.88 -6.66
N VAL A 162 -0.01 -12.84 -6.08
CA VAL A 162 -0.79 -14.04 -5.73
C VAL A 162 -1.14 -14.85 -6.98
N ILE A 163 -1.60 -14.20 -8.06
CA ILE A 163 -1.89 -14.87 -9.34
C ILE A 163 -0.63 -15.46 -9.96
N SER A 164 0.47 -14.71 -9.95
CA SER A 164 1.72 -15.10 -10.61
C SER A 164 2.38 -16.31 -9.94
N LEU A 165 2.25 -16.42 -8.62
CA LEU A 165 2.86 -17.49 -7.83
C LEU A 165 1.91 -18.66 -7.56
N GLY A 166 0.60 -18.41 -7.63
CA GLY A 166 -0.44 -19.29 -7.12
C GLY A 166 -0.60 -19.18 -5.59
N MET A 167 -1.82 -19.41 -5.11
CA MET A 167 -2.21 -19.15 -3.72
C MET A 167 -1.34 -19.90 -2.70
N GLN A 168 -1.00 -21.17 -2.96
CA GLN A 168 -0.19 -21.98 -2.05
C GLN A 168 1.23 -21.40 -1.85
N LYS A 169 1.91 -20.99 -2.93
CA LYS A 169 3.23 -20.36 -2.83
C LYS A 169 3.14 -18.96 -2.24
N ALA A 170 2.07 -18.22 -2.57
CA ALA A 170 1.80 -16.91 -2.02
C ALA A 170 1.69 -16.94 -0.48
N CYS A 171 1.09 -17.98 0.11
CA CYS A 171 1.06 -18.17 1.57
C CYS A 171 2.46 -18.19 2.20
N SER A 172 3.44 -18.80 1.52
CA SER A 172 4.84 -18.83 2.00
C SER A 172 5.55 -17.50 1.80
N ILE A 173 5.22 -16.77 0.74
CA ILE A 173 5.83 -15.46 0.42
C ILE A 173 5.35 -14.36 1.36
N LEU A 174 4.21 -14.53 2.02
CA LEU A 174 3.75 -13.61 3.07
C LEU A 174 4.86 -13.29 4.09
N TRP A 175 5.70 -14.26 4.46
CA TRP A 175 6.75 -14.09 5.46
C TRP A 175 7.90 -13.18 5.02
N ILE A 176 8.06 -12.92 3.72
CA ILE A 176 9.09 -12.00 3.21
C ILE A 176 8.82 -10.57 3.68
N PHE A 177 7.56 -10.12 3.68
CA PHE A 177 7.20 -8.76 4.08
C PHE A 177 7.59 -8.41 5.53
N PRO A 178 7.16 -9.17 6.57
CA PRO A 178 7.59 -8.92 7.94
C PRO A 178 9.09 -9.16 8.12
N ALA A 179 9.70 -10.11 7.40
CA ALA A 179 11.15 -10.32 7.46
C ALA A 179 11.93 -9.10 6.98
N ILE A 180 11.50 -8.45 5.89
CA ILE A 180 12.09 -7.20 5.41
C ILE A 180 11.86 -6.08 6.42
N ALA A 181 10.63 -5.89 6.90
CA ALA A 181 10.30 -4.81 7.83
C ALA A 181 11.09 -4.90 9.15
N TYR A 182 11.17 -6.11 9.74
CA TYR A 182 11.95 -6.35 10.95
C TYR A 182 13.45 -6.33 10.68
N GLY A 183 13.91 -6.97 9.61
CA GLY A 183 15.31 -7.01 9.23
C GLY A 183 15.89 -5.61 9.03
N ILE A 184 15.21 -4.76 8.28
CA ILE A 184 15.63 -3.36 8.08
C ILE A 184 15.67 -2.61 9.41
N THR A 185 14.64 -2.76 10.25
CA THR A 185 14.60 -2.07 11.55
C THR A 185 15.74 -2.52 12.46
N ILE A 186 16.00 -3.83 12.55
CA ILE A 186 17.08 -4.38 13.37
C ILE A 186 18.44 -3.90 12.85
N ILE A 187 18.68 -4.00 11.53
CA ILE A 187 19.91 -3.53 10.90
C ILE A 187 20.10 -2.03 11.17
N ALA A 188 19.07 -1.21 10.95
CA ALA A 188 19.12 0.23 11.19
C ALA A 188 19.44 0.58 12.65
N VAL A 189 18.94 -0.20 13.62
CA VAL A 189 19.28 -0.01 15.04
C VAL A 189 20.72 -0.42 15.33
N VAL A 190 21.20 -1.53 14.78
CA VAL A 190 22.59 -2.00 14.95
C VAL A 190 23.60 -1.00 14.40
N PHE A 191 23.28 -0.34 13.29
CA PHE A 191 24.12 0.70 12.69
C PHE A 191 23.83 2.11 13.25
N GLU A 192 23.05 2.23 14.34
CA GLU A 192 22.71 3.49 15.01
C GLU A 192 21.98 4.52 14.11
N ILE A 193 21.40 4.07 13.00
CA ILE A 193 20.55 4.88 12.11
C ILE A 193 19.17 5.09 12.73
N PHE A 194 18.64 4.07 13.40
CA PHE A 194 17.38 4.12 14.15
C PHE A 194 17.65 4.07 15.66
N PRO A 195 16.85 4.79 16.47
CA PRO A 195 16.88 4.64 17.93
C PRO A 195 16.53 3.20 18.36
N ILE A 196 17.15 2.72 19.45
CA ILE A 196 16.89 1.38 19.99
C ILE A 196 15.42 1.11 20.30
N PHE A 197 14.66 2.15 20.67
CA PHE A 197 13.22 2.07 20.93
C PHE A 197 12.40 1.64 19.71
N CYS A 198 12.91 1.78 18.48
CA CYS A 198 12.24 1.27 17.27
C CYS A 198 12.11 -0.25 17.26
N LEU A 199 12.89 -1.00 18.05
CA LEU A 199 12.72 -2.45 18.21
C LEU A 199 11.38 -2.84 18.84
N ILE A 200 10.62 -1.90 19.40
CA ILE A 200 9.25 -2.12 19.90
C ILE A 200 8.33 -2.71 18.83
N ILE A 201 8.61 -2.53 17.54
CA ILE A 201 7.84 -3.16 16.47
C ILE A 201 7.82 -4.69 16.55
N LEU A 202 8.85 -5.32 17.15
CA LEU A 202 8.93 -6.76 17.34
C LEU A 202 7.81 -7.30 18.25
N ALA A 203 7.17 -6.45 19.05
CA ALA A 203 5.97 -6.81 19.81
C ALA A 203 4.80 -7.26 18.91
N THR A 204 4.85 -6.97 17.61
CA THR A 204 3.83 -7.39 16.63
C THR A 204 4.06 -8.78 16.04
N ILE A 205 5.14 -9.49 16.42
CA ILE A 205 5.44 -10.86 15.98
C ILE A 205 4.26 -11.83 16.20
N PRO A 206 3.60 -11.88 17.38
CA PRO A 206 2.49 -12.81 17.60
C PRO A 206 1.32 -12.57 16.64
N LEU A 207 1.06 -11.31 16.27
CA LEU A 207 -0.03 -10.94 15.35
C LEU A 207 0.22 -11.46 13.94
N ILE A 208 1.44 -11.29 13.41
CA ILE A 208 1.78 -11.77 12.07
C ILE A 208 1.91 -13.29 12.02
N ILE A 209 2.42 -13.93 13.08
CA ILE A 209 2.47 -15.40 13.17
C ILE A 209 1.06 -15.98 13.08
N LYS A 210 0.13 -15.44 13.88
CA LYS A 210 -1.27 -15.85 13.87
C LYS A 210 -1.92 -15.64 12.49
N SER A 211 -1.62 -14.52 11.84
CA SER A 211 -2.17 -14.19 10.51
C SER A 211 -1.65 -15.16 9.44
N GLY A 212 -0.34 -15.41 9.38
CA GLY A 212 0.25 -16.32 8.38
C GLY A 212 -0.16 -17.78 8.57
N GLN A 213 -0.29 -18.25 9.82
CA GLN A 213 -0.80 -19.60 10.11
C GLN A 213 -2.25 -19.77 9.64
N LYS A 214 -3.11 -18.79 9.95
CA LYS A 214 -4.50 -18.81 9.49
C LYS A 214 -4.62 -18.70 7.98
N LEU A 215 -3.77 -17.92 7.32
CA LEU A 215 -3.75 -17.86 5.86
C LEU A 215 -3.47 -19.24 5.27
N LYS A 216 -2.43 -19.92 5.75
CA LYS A 216 -2.04 -21.25 5.26
C LYS A 216 -3.13 -22.29 5.44
N GLN A 217 -3.94 -22.19 6.49
CA GLN A 217 -5.04 -23.12 6.77
C GLN A 217 -6.29 -22.86 5.92
N ASN A 218 -6.51 -21.61 5.51
CA ASN A 218 -7.82 -21.17 5.00
C ASN A 218 -7.76 -20.52 3.61
N TYR A 219 -6.62 -20.57 2.91
CA TYR A 219 -6.48 -19.83 1.65
C TYR A 219 -7.46 -20.30 0.56
N ASP A 220 -7.92 -21.54 0.62
CA ASP A 220 -8.88 -22.11 -0.33
C ASP A 220 -10.34 -21.67 -0.07
N GLU A 221 -10.64 -21.05 1.09
CA GLU A 221 -12.00 -20.69 1.49
C GLU A 221 -12.16 -19.18 1.72
N LEU A 222 -12.87 -18.51 0.79
CA LEU A 222 -13.06 -17.06 0.78
C LEU A 222 -13.59 -16.49 2.13
N THR A 223 -14.57 -17.16 2.73
CA THR A 223 -15.21 -16.73 3.99
C THR A 223 -14.22 -16.65 5.15
N ASN A 224 -13.22 -17.52 5.14
CA ASN A 224 -12.21 -17.64 6.20
C ASN A 224 -11.00 -16.72 5.97
N LEU A 225 -10.94 -16.01 4.84
CA LEU A 225 -9.90 -15.02 4.53
C LEU A 225 -10.14 -13.65 5.17
N ILE A 226 -11.40 -13.24 5.40
CA ILE A 226 -11.72 -11.92 5.97
C ILE A 226 -11.03 -11.69 7.34
N PRO A 227 -11.08 -12.65 8.30
CA PRO A 227 -10.37 -12.50 9.56
C PRO A 227 -8.85 -12.40 9.39
N VAL A 228 -8.28 -13.07 8.38
CA VAL A 228 -6.84 -13.05 8.08
C VAL A 228 -6.42 -11.70 7.51
N MET A 229 -7.20 -11.15 6.58
CA MET A 229 -6.97 -9.81 6.03
C MET A 229 -7.05 -8.76 7.14
N SER A 230 -8.07 -8.84 8.00
CA SER A 230 -8.25 -7.92 9.13
C SER A 230 -7.09 -7.96 10.13
N SER A 231 -6.61 -9.15 10.50
CA SER A 231 -5.46 -9.29 11.39
C SER A 231 -4.15 -8.84 10.75
N THR A 232 -3.96 -9.07 9.46
CA THR A 232 -2.79 -8.61 8.70
C THR A 232 -2.78 -7.09 8.53
N LEU A 233 -3.95 -6.48 8.30
CA LEU A 233 -4.11 -5.02 8.29
C LEU A 233 -3.80 -4.44 9.67
N SER A 234 -4.33 -5.04 10.73
CA SER A 234 -4.06 -4.62 12.11
C SER A 234 -2.57 -4.71 12.44
N PHE A 235 -1.91 -5.80 12.03
CA PHE A 235 -0.45 -5.93 12.10
C PHE A 235 0.24 -4.74 11.43
N SER A 236 -0.03 -4.50 10.14
CA SER A 236 0.59 -3.40 9.37
C SER A 236 0.42 -2.03 10.05
N ARG A 237 -0.79 -1.71 10.53
CA ARG A 237 -1.07 -0.43 11.20
C ARG A 237 -0.41 -0.31 12.57
N ILE A 238 -0.45 -1.35 13.39
CA ILE A 238 0.18 -1.35 14.72
C ILE A 238 1.70 -1.27 14.58
N THR A 239 2.31 -2.04 13.68
CA THR A 239 3.76 -1.99 13.42
C THR A 239 4.20 -0.61 12.98
N GLY A 240 3.47 0.04 12.06
CA GLY A 240 3.76 1.41 11.64
C GLY A 240 3.62 2.43 12.78
N ALA A 241 2.57 2.33 13.59
CA ALA A 241 2.37 3.21 14.74
C ALA A 241 3.47 3.03 15.81
N LEU A 242 3.85 1.79 16.10
CA LEU A 242 4.94 1.46 17.02
C LEU A 242 6.29 1.97 16.53
N LEU A 243 6.55 1.95 15.22
CA LEU A 243 7.76 2.55 14.64
C LEU A 243 7.80 4.06 14.90
N VAL A 244 6.68 4.76 14.69
CA VAL A 244 6.56 6.20 14.99
C VAL A 244 6.78 6.46 16.48
N ILE A 245 6.17 5.67 17.36
CA ILE A 245 6.36 5.77 18.82
C ILE A 245 7.84 5.57 19.18
N GLY A 246 8.52 4.60 18.58
CA GLY A 246 9.94 4.35 18.79
C GLY A 246 10.82 5.57 18.45
N PHE A 247 10.52 6.26 17.35
CA PHE A 247 11.20 7.52 17.02
C PHE A 247 10.85 8.64 18.01
N LEU A 248 9.58 8.80 18.40
CA LEU A 248 9.16 9.87 19.31
C LEU A 248 9.77 9.73 20.72
N VAL A 249 9.80 8.51 21.26
CA VAL A 249 10.38 8.24 22.58
C VAL A 249 11.86 8.58 22.63
N SER A 250 12.58 8.49 21.50
CA SER A 250 13.99 8.86 21.46
C SER A 250 14.28 10.37 21.54
N VAL A 251 13.26 11.20 21.30
CA VAL A 251 13.38 12.67 21.28
C VAL A 251 13.01 13.28 22.64
N ILE A 252 12.35 12.51 23.51
CA ILE A 252 11.92 12.91 24.87
C ILE A 252 13.01 12.54 25.85
#